data_AF-A0A2V1DSZ5-F1
#
_entry.id   AF-A0A2V1DSZ5-F1
#
_cell.length_a   1.000
_cell.length_b   1.000
_cell.length_c   1.000
_cell.angle_alpha   90.00
_cell.angle_beta   90.00
_cell.angle_gamma   90.00
#
_symmetry.space_group_name_H-M   'P 1'
#
loop_
_entity.id
_entity.type
_entity.pdbx_description
1 polymer ?
#
loop_
_entity_poly.entity_id
_entity_poly.type
_entity_poly.pdbx_seq_one_letter_code
_entity_poly.pdbx_strand_id
1 'polypeptide(L)' 'TANVRMFAGDTCNGATNQFSVSGSGSNRCVPVPAARRSISVTGSGCATITWSGTNCQGNSFKIPDSACHSVLYGSVSVQC' A
#
# COMPACT_ATOMS: atom_id res chain seq x y z
N THR A 1 -1.17 13.46 4.21
CA THR A 1 -1.03 12.21 4.99
C THR A 1 -1.72 11.11 4.24
N ALA A 2 -1.10 9.94 4.16
CA ALA A 2 -1.71 8.74 3.58
C ALA A 2 -1.80 7.62 4.62
N ASN A 3 -2.95 6.95 4.66
CA ASN A 3 -3.22 5.78 5.47
C ASN A 3 -3.38 4.58 4.55
N VAL A 4 -2.47 3.62 4.67
CA VAL A 4 -2.47 2.40 3.87
C VAL A 4 -3.01 1.26 4.72
N ARG A 5 -4.02 0.55 4.20
CA ARG A 5 -4.58 -0.66 4.80
C ARG A 5 -4.42 -1.83 3.83
N MET A 6 -3.85 -2.92 4.32
CA MET A 6 -3.59 -4.15 3.58
C MET A 6 -4.40 -5.27 4.18
N PHE A 7 -5.12 -6.02 3.34
CA PHE A 7 -6.11 -7.00 3.78
C PHE A 7 -5.73 -8.41 3.33
N ALA A 8 -6.11 -9.40 4.14
CA ALA A 8 -5.88 -10.81 3.83
C ALA A 8 -6.77 -11.34 2.69
N GLY A 9 -8.00 -10.83 2.55
CA GLY A 9 -8.89 -11.21 1.46
C GLY A 9 -8.79 -10.29 0.24
N ASP A 10 -9.43 -10.68 -0.87
CA ASP A 10 -9.35 -9.98 -2.16
C ASP A 10 -10.25 -8.73 -2.26
N THR A 11 -11.22 -8.57 -1.36
CA THR A 11 -12.22 -7.48 -1.39
C THR A 11 -12.11 -6.56 -0.18
N CYS A 12 -10.88 -6.32 0.30
CA CYS A 12 -10.58 -5.50 1.47
C CYS A 12 -11.29 -5.96 2.74
N ASN A 13 -11.33 -7.29 2.91
CA ASN A 13 -11.95 -7.98 4.03
C ASN A 13 -10.94 -8.83 4.82
N GLY A 14 -11.33 -9.22 6.02
CA GLY A 14 -10.52 -10.07 6.90
C GLY A 14 -9.43 -9.31 7.66
N ALA A 15 -8.41 -10.05 8.09
CA ALA A 15 -7.30 -9.49 8.89
C ALA A 15 -6.62 -8.34 8.14
N THR A 16 -6.33 -7.26 8.86
CA THR A 16 -5.81 -6.02 8.28
C THR A 16 -4.48 -5.63 8.93
N ASN A 17 -3.52 -5.19 8.13
CA ASN A 17 -2.33 -4.48 8.60
C ASN A 17 -2.39 -3.06 8.04
N GLN A 18 -2.06 -2.07 8.85
CA GLN A 18 -2.10 -0.68 8.42
C GLN A 18 -0.90 0.11 8.92
N PHE A 19 -0.54 1.13 8.15
CA PHE A 19 0.44 2.13 8.55
C PHE A 19 0.07 3.49 7.94
N SER A 20 0.61 4.54 8.53
CA SER A 20 0.34 5.92 8.15
C SER A 20 1.65 6.64 7.85
N VAL A 21 1.64 7.50 6.83
CA VAL A 21 2.77 8.36 6.46
C VAL A 21 2.29 9.81 6.38
N SER A 22 2.99 10.68 7.11
CA SER A 22 2.69 12.10 7.24
C SER A 22 3.97 12.93 7.06
N GLY A 23 3.84 14.11 6.44
CA GLY A 23 4.95 15.03 6.19
C GLY A 23 5.24 15.19 4.70
N SER A 24 5.49 16.42 4.24
CA SER A 24 5.88 16.71 2.86
C SER A 24 7.31 16.21 2.60
N GLY A 25 7.55 15.54 1.47
CA GLY A 25 8.84 14.96 1.12
C GLY A 25 9.17 13.64 1.83
N SER A 26 8.21 13.04 2.53
CA SER A 26 8.36 11.75 3.20
C SER A 26 8.19 10.59 2.23
N ASN A 27 9.26 9.83 2.03
CA ASN A 27 9.21 8.55 1.32
C ASN A 27 9.38 7.40 2.32
N ARG A 28 8.45 6.45 2.32
CA ARG A 28 8.53 5.27 3.17
C ARG A 28 8.21 4.01 2.38
N CYS A 29 9.14 3.05 2.42
CA CYS A 29 8.93 1.69 1.92
C CYS A 29 8.57 0.77 3.09
N VAL A 30 7.50 -0.02 2.95
CA VAL A 30 7.05 -0.98 3.95
C VAL A 30 6.90 -2.35 3.29
N PRO A 31 7.61 -3.39 3.75
CA PRO A 31 7.38 -4.74 3.29
C PRO A 31 5.98 -5.22 3.69
N VAL A 32 5.32 -5.92 2.78
CA VAL A 32 3.98 -6.46 3.02
C VAL A 32 4.14 -7.71 3.87
N PRO A 33 3.46 -7.79 5.04
CA PRO A 33 3.46 -9.02 5.82
C PRO A 33 2.82 -10.13 4.99
N ALA A 34 3.34 -11.36 5.08
CA ALA A 34 2.89 -12.48 4.26
C ALA A 34 1.35 -12.62 4.25
N ALA A 35 0.82 -13.00 3.08
CA ALA A 35 -0.60 -13.24 2.80
C ALA A 35 -1.54 -12.00 2.80
N ARG A 36 -1.14 -10.88 2.17
CA ARG A 36 -2.08 -9.81 1.79
C ARG A 36 -2.46 -9.91 0.32
N ARG A 37 -3.75 -9.73 0.05
CA ARG A 37 -4.36 -9.92 -1.27
C ARG A 37 -5.05 -8.68 -1.80
N SER A 38 -5.33 -7.70 -0.94
CA SER A 38 -5.85 -6.41 -1.37
C SER A 38 -5.35 -5.26 -0.52
N ILE A 39 -5.52 -4.05 -1.04
CA ILE A 39 -5.08 -2.80 -0.44
C ILE A 39 -6.16 -1.72 -0.62
N SER A 40 -6.32 -0.88 0.39
CA SER A 40 -7.06 0.38 0.29
C SER A 40 -6.21 1.51 0.84
N VAL A 41 -6.20 2.64 0.16
CA VAL A 41 -5.46 3.82 0.60
C VAL A 41 -6.43 4.97 0.80
N THR A 42 -6.29 5.69 1.91
CA THR A 42 -7.06 6.91 2.17
C THR A 42 -6.14 8.06 2.51
N GLY A 43 -6.61 9.28 2.29
CA GLY A 43 -5.83 10.51 2.43
C GLY A 43 -5.45 11.12 1.10
N SER A 44 -4.92 12.34 1.14
CA SER A 44 -4.62 13.15 -0.04
C SER A 44 -3.17 13.64 -0.02
N GLY A 45 -2.67 13.98 -1.21
CA GLY A 45 -1.35 14.59 -1.40
C GLY A 45 -0.18 13.61 -1.35
N CYS A 46 -0.42 12.29 -1.33
CA CYS A 46 0.64 11.29 -1.39
C CYS A 46 0.36 10.25 -2.48
N ALA A 47 1.42 9.80 -3.15
CA ALA A 47 1.36 8.67 -4.08
C ALA A 47 1.65 7.37 -3.33
N THR A 48 0.78 6.36 -3.49
CA THR A 48 1.02 5.02 -2.98
C THR A 48 1.27 4.07 -4.14
N ILE A 49 2.35 3.31 -4.06
CA ILE A 49 2.79 2.40 -5.12
C ILE A 49 3.06 1.03 -4.48
N THR A 50 2.45 -0.01 -5.02
CA THR A 50 2.73 -1.40 -4.65
C THR A 50 3.85 -1.95 -5.53
N TRP A 51 4.70 -2.80 -4.98
CA TRP A 51 5.84 -3.39 -5.67
C TRP A 51 5.83 -4.91 -5.52
N SER A 52 6.27 -5.63 -6.55
CA SER A 52 6.38 -7.09 -6.52
C SER A 52 7.47 -7.58 -5.55
N GLY A 53 8.56 -6.82 -5.38
CA GLY A 53 9.63 -7.12 -4.43
C GLY A 53 9.34 -6.59 -3.02
N THR A 54 10.14 -7.01 -2.02
CA THR A 54 9.98 -6.64 -0.60
C THR A 54 10.67 -5.33 -0.22
N ASN A 55 11.54 -4.79 -1.08
CA ASN A 55 12.31 -3.56 -0.85
C ASN A 55 11.92 -2.42 -1.81
N CYS A 56 10.65 -2.34 -2.22
CA CYS A 56 10.13 -1.38 -3.19
C CYS A 56 10.89 -1.40 -4.53
N GLN A 57 11.04 -2.61 -5.07
CA GLN A 57 11.75 -2.90 -6.31
C GLN A 57 10.92 -3.84 -7.18
N GLY A 58 11.27 -3.93 -8.46
CA GLY A 58 10.61 -4.78 -9.45
C GLY A 58 9.40 -4.11 -10.09
N ASN A 59 8.40 -4.91 -10.46
CA ASN A 59 7.19 -4.41 -11.09
C ASN A 59 6.37 -3.60 -10.09
N SER A 60 5.78 -2.51 -10.57
CA SER A 60 5.02 -1.60 -9.73
C SER A 60 3.62 -1.33 -10.27
N PHE A 61 2.73 -0.99 -9.35
CA PHE A 61 1.39 -0.51 -9.65
C PHE A 61 1.06 0.66 -8.74
N LYS A 62 0.70 1.81 -9.33
CA LYS A 62 0.30 3.00 -8.59
C LYS A 62 -1.18 2.93 -8.27
N ILE A 63 -1.52 3.03 -6.98
CA ILE A 63 -2.92 3.03 -6.54
C ILE A 63 -3.57 4.34 -6.99
N PRO A 64 -4.60 4.30 -7.86
CA PRO A 64 -5.14 5.51 -8.49
C PRO A 64 -6.16 6.25 -7.62
N ASP A 65 -6.81 5.55 -6.69
CA ASP A 65 -7.95 6.06 -5.93
C ASP A 65 -8.04 5.38 -4.55
N SER A 66 -9.10 5.71 -3.80
CA SER A 66 -9.37 5.14 -2.49
C SER A 66 -10.21 3.86 -2.51
N ALA A 67 -10.46 3.29 -3.69
CA ALA A 67 -11.18 2.03 -3.80
C ALA A 67 -10.31 0.85 -3.30
N CYS A 68 -10.95 -0.30 -3.18
CA CYS A 68 -10.24 -1.54 -2.90
C CYS A 68 -9.59 -2.07 -4.16
N HIS A 69 -8.29 -2.37 -4.09
CA HIS A 69 -7.55 -2.97 -5.20
C HIS A 69 -7.05 -4.35 -4.77
N SER A 70 -7.46 -5.39 -5.50
CA SER A 70 -6.89 -6.73 -5.36
C SER A 70 -5.59 -6.79 -6.15
N VAL A 71 -4.49 -6.99 -5.43
CA VAL A 71 -3.14 -6.99 -6.01
C VAL A 71 -2.26 -7.90 -5.16
N LEU A 72 -1.35 -8.63 -5.81
CA LEU A 72 -0.29 -9.38 -5.16
C LEU A 72 0.99 -8.54 -5.19
N TYR A 73 1.54 -8.24 -4.01
CA TYR A 73 2.66 -7.31 -3.85
C TYR A 73 3.49 -7.70 -2.63
N GLY A 74 4.80 -7.48 -2.72
CA GLY A 74 5.77 -7.76 -1.67
C GLY A 74 6.09 -6.54 -0.79
N SER A 75 5.84 -5.32 -1.28
CA SER A 75 6.02 -4.08 -0.51
C SER A 75 5.14 -2.94 -1.03
N VAL A 76 5.00 -1.90 -0.22
CA VAL A 76 4.29 -0.66 -0.55
C VAL A 76 5.21 0.52 -0.26
N SER A 77 5.39 1.40 -1.23
CA SER A 77 6.00 2.72 -1.01
C SER A 77 4.94 3.80 -0.96
N VAL A 78 5.10 4.74 -0.03
CA VAL A 78 4.27 5.95 0.04
C VAL A 78 5.18 7.16 -0.06
N GLN A 79 4.86 8.05 -0.98
CA GLN A 79 5.56 9.31 -1.20
C GLN A 79 4.59 10.46 -0.97
N CYS A 80 4.76 11.14 0.15
CA CYS A 80 4.24 12.47 0.44
C CYS A 80 5.40 13.47 0.29
#